data_AF-A0A8J4NKK1-F1
#
_entry.id   AF-A0A8J4NKK1-F1
#
_cell.length_a   1.000
_cell.length_b   1.000
_cell.length_c   1.000
_cell.angle_alpha   90.00
_cell.angle_beta   90.00
_cell.angle_gamma   90.00
#
_symmetry.space_group_name_H-M   'P 1'
#
loop_
_entity.id
_entity.type
_entity.pdbx_description
1 polymer ?
#
loop_
_entity_poly.entity_id
_entity_poly.type
_entity_poly.pdbx_seq_one_letter_code
_entity_poly.pdbx_strand_id
1 'polypeptide(L)'
;LSLLCVFQLLACPDIMGWDYRIVQLLSRYLQRECRVMHRLVLRGLIALCKRPLMAKRMLFLLPRLVELLQEADGEVVGMTLSVLRKVLLARDIPLTSRIALQLAERLRPLFDNDANCVQLLSIHLFQHVMESVEEVGKKPLEAHVHQSLLPLLCHLHDE
;
A
#
# COMPACT_ATOMS: atom_id res chain seq x y z
N LEU A 1 5.99 -22.09 -17.06
CA LEU A 1 6.79 -20.95 -16.57
C LEU A 1 6.55 -20.79 -15.07
N SER A 2 7.60 -20.85 -14.26
CA SER A 2 7.50 -20.50 -12.84
C SER A 2 7.21 -19.00 -12.70
N LEU A 3 6.49 -18.58 -11.66
CA LEU A 3 6.24 -17.16 -11.37
C LEU A 3 7.56 -16.37 -11.23
N LEU A 4 8.61 -17.03 -10.75
CA LEU A 4 9.97 -16.51 -10.72
C LEU A 4 10.49 -16.09 -12.11
N CYS A 5 10.24 -16.89 -13.17
CA CYS A 5 10.57 -16.49 -14.54
C CYS A 5 9.78 -15.26 -14.98
N VAL A 6 8.51 -15.13 -14.60
CA VAL A 6 7.70 -13.95 -14.93
C VAL A 6 8.29 -12.69 -14.29
N PHE A 7 8.76 -12.77 -13.05
CA PHE A 7 9.41 -11.65 -12.36
C PHE A 7 10.81 -11.30 -12.91
N GLN A 8 11.59 -12.30 -13.36
CA GLN A 8 12.86 -12.04 -14.05
C GLN A 8 12.67 -11.41 -15.43
N LEU A 9 11.66 -11.85 -16.20
CA LEU A 9 11.29 -11.22 -17.47
C LEU A 9 10.78 -9.78 -17.28
N LEU A 10 10.10 -9.51 -16.18
CA LEU A 10 9.62 -8.17 -15.81
C LEU A 10 10.73 -7.14 -15.54
N ALA A 11 11.95 -7.58 -15.22
CA ALA A 11 13.10 -6.70 -15.05
C ALA A 11 13.68 -6.21 -16.40
N CYS A 12 13.28 -6.82 -17.53
CA CYS A 12 13.74 -6.42 -18.85
C CYS A 12 13.16 -5.05 -19.27
N PRO A 13 13.98 -4.08 -19.72
CA PRO A 13 13.52 -2.74 -20.12
C PRO A 13 12.66 -2.73 -21.39
N ASP A 14 12.84 -3.70 -22.30
CA ASP A 14 12.31 -3.64 -23.67
C ASP A 14 10.86 -4.14 -23.87
N ILE A 15 10.17 -4.56 -22.80
CA ILE A 15 8.83 -5.16 -22.93
C ILE A 15 7.74 -4.09 -22.72
N MET A 16 7.72 -3.08 -23.60
CA MET A 16 6.77 -1.95 -23.61
C MET A 16 5.34 -2.29 -24.09
N GLY A 17 4.91 -3.56 -23.98
CA GLY A 17 3.59 -4.01 -24.50
C GLY A 17 2.78 -4.93 -23.58
N TRP A 18 3.32 -5.35 -22.43
CA TRP A 18 2.69 -6.37 -21.56
C TRP A 18 2.16 -5.82 -20.23
N ASP A 19 2.31 -4.53 -20.01
CA ASP A 19 2.11 -3.85 -18.73
C ASP A 19 0.77 -4.17 -18.03
N TYR A 20 -0.36 -3.96 -18.69
CA TYR A 20 -1.68 -4.10 -18.10
C TYR A 20 -2.06 -5.57 -17.86
N ARG A 21 -1.72 -6.45 -18.81
CA ARG A 21 -1.99 -7.90 -18.69
C ARG A 21 -1.23 -8.51 -17.53
N ILE A 22 0.00 -8.06 -17.30
CA ILE A 22 0.80 -8.53 -16.18
C ILE A 22 0.20 -8.05 -14.85
N VAL A 23 -0.12 -6.75 -14.71
CA VAL A 23 -0.71 -6.26 -13.44
C VAL A 23 -2.07 -6.92 -13.18
N GLN A 24 -2.87 -7.20 -14.21
CA GLN A 24 -4.11 -7.98 -14.06
C GLN A 24 -3.85 -9.44 -13.63
N LEU A 25 -2.85 -10.09 -14.20
CA LEU A 25 -2.47 -11.44 -13.81
C LEU A 25 -2.01 -11.48 -12.35
N LEU A 26 -1.17 -10.53 -11.94
CA LEU A 26 -0.73 -10.36 -10.55
C LEU A 26 -1.92 -10.10 -9.62
N SER A 27 -2.91 -9.30 -10.03
CA SER A 27 -4.16 -9.10 -9.29
C SER A 27 -4.87 -10.42 -8.98
N ARG A 28 -5.03 -11.31 -9.97
CA ARG A 28 -5.66 -12.63 -9.78
C ARG A 28 -4.88 -13.51 -8.81
N TYR A 29 -3.55 -13.40 -8.80
CA TYR A 29 -2.72 -14.13 -7.85
C TYR A 29 -2.80 -13.53 -6.44
N LEU A 30 -2.95 -12.22 -6.30
CA LEU A 30 -3.23 -11.58 -5.01
C LEU A 30 -4.58 -11.97 -4.44
N GLN A 31 -5.54 -12.43 -5.25
CA GLN A 31 -6.86 -12.87 -4.75
C GLN A 31 -6.85 -14.29 -4.18
N ARG A 32 -5.77 -15.05 -4.34
CA ARG A 32 -5.69 -16.43 -3.85
C ARG A 32 -5.35 -16.45 -2.37
N GLU A 33 -5.94 -17.36 -1.59
CA GLU A 33 -5.59 -17.56 -0.17
C GLU A 33 -4.25 -18.32 -0.01
N CYS A 34 -3.15 -17.71 -0.47
CA CYS A 34 -1.83 -18.32 -0.43
C CYS A 34 -0.77 -17.28 -0.07
N ARG A 35 -0.28 -17.30 1.16
CA ARG A 35 0.70 -16.32 1.66
C ARG A 35 2.01 -16.33 0.88
N VAL A 36 2.47 -17.51 0.46
CA VAL A 36 3.65 -17.65 -0.42
C VAL A 36 3.40 -16.92 -1.75
N MET A 37 2.19 -17.05 -2.30
CA MET A 37 1.79 -16.33 -3.51
C MET A 37 1.76 -14.82 -3.28
N HIS A 38 1.16 -14.36 -2.18
CA HIS A 38 1.11 -12.93 -1.82
C HIS A 38 2.52 -12.34 -1.75
N ARG A 39 3.45 -12.98 -1.04
CA ARG A 39 4.85 -12.53 -0.98
C ARG A 39 5.50 -12.45 -2.36
N LEU A 40 5.36 -13.49 -3.18
CA LEU A 40 5.94 -13.51 -4.53
C LEU A 40 5.38 -12.38 -5.39
N VAL A 41 4.07 -12.20 -5.39
CA VAL A 41 3.42 -11.14 -6.16
C VAL A 41 3.83 -9.75 -5.66
N LEU A 42 3.82 -9.53 -4.35
CA LEU A 42 4.20 -8.25 -3.76
C LEU A 42 5.67 -7.89 -4.06
N ARG A 43 6.60 -8.86 -4.01
CA ARG A 43 8.00 -8.65 -4.45
C ARG A 43 8.06 -8.20 -5.91
N GLY A 44 7.26 -8.81 -6.76
CA GLY A 44 7.10 -8.40 -8.16
C GLY A 44 6.55 -7.01 -8.35
N LEU A 45 5.49 -6.66 -7.60
CA LEU A 45 4.89 -5.33 -7.64
C LEU A 45 5.87 -4.26 -7.17
N ILE A 46 6.65 -4.51 -6.10
CA ILE A 46 7.71 -3.61 -5.63
C ILE A 46 8.75 -3.36 -6.74
N ALA A 47 9.18 -4.42 -7.43
CA ALA A 47 10.13 -4.30 -8.54
C ALA A 47 9.55 -3.46 -9.69
N LEU A 48 8.27 -3.68 -10.03
CA LEU A 48 7.57 -2.95 -11.07
C LEU A 48 7.35 -1.47 -10.71
N CYS A 49 7.03 -1.14 -9.44
CA CYS A 49 6.85 0.22 -8.95
C CYS A 49 8.11 1.11 -9.09
N LYS A 50 9.30 0.53 -9.34
CA LYS A 50 10.51 1.31 -9.68
C LYS A 50 10.37 2.05 -11.01
N ARG A 51 9.42 1.65 -11.87
CA ARG A 51 9.11 2.31 -13.13
C ARG A 51 7.95 3.30 -12.92
N PRO A 52 8.12 4.62 -13.17
CA PRO A 52 7.11 5.64 -12.86
C PRO A 52 5.71 5.33 -13.41
N LEU A 53 5.63 4.84 -14.65
CA LEU A 53 4.36 4.53 -15.31
C LEU A 53 3.63 3.30 -14.73
N MET A 54 4.34 2.39 -14.05
CA MET A 54 3.73 1.18 -13.50
C MET A 54 2.95 1.47 -12.22
N ALA A 55 3.46 2.34 -11.36
CA ALA A 55 2.80 2.67 -10.09
C ALA A 55 1.40 3.27 -10.33
N LYS A 56 1.26 4.18 -11.30
CA LYS A 56 -0.05 4.74 -11.71
C LYS A 56 -1.00 3.66 -12.23
N ARG A 57 -0.50 2.70 -13.02
CA ARG A 57 -1.30 1.59 -13.53
C ARG A 57 -1.74 0.60 -12.45
N MET A 58 -1.12 0.61 -11.29
CA MET A 58 -1.50 -0.24 -10.16
C MET A 58 -2.59 0.36 -9.27
N LEU A 59 -3.08 1.58 -9.56
CA LEU A 59 -4.16 2.21 -8.77
C LEU A 59 -5.41 1.32 -8.65
N PHE A 60 -5.73 0.51 -9.66
CA PHE A 60 -6.87 -0.42 -9.58
C PHE A 60 -6.68 -1.56 -8.56
N LEU A 61 -5.44 -1.81 -8.12
CA LEU A 61 -5.14 -2.80 -7.07
C LEU A 61 -5.40 -2.23 -5.67
N LEU A 62 -5.64 -0.93 -5.53
CA LEU A 62 -5.75 -0.26 -4.23
C LEU A 62 -6.70 -0.98 -3.26
N PRO A 63 -7.93 -1.40 -3.64
CA PRO A 63 -8.82 -2.11 -2.72
C PRO A 63 -8.20 -3.41 -2.19
N ARG A 64 -7.57 -4.20 -3.07
CA ARG A 64 -6.95 -5.47 -2.66
C ARG A 64 -5.72 -5.23 -1.78
N LEU A 65 -4.93 -4.21 -2.08
CA LEU A 65 -3.79 -3.85 -1.23
C LEU A 65 -4.24 -3.39 0.16
N VAL A 66 -5.35 -2.65 0.26
CA VAL A 66 -5.94 -2.25 1.55
C VAL A 66 -6.41 -3.47 2.37
N GLU A 67 -6.91 -4.51 1.72
CA GLU A 67 -7.26 -5.78 2.38
C GLU A 67 -6.01 -6.50 2.95
N LEU A 68 -4.91 -6.52 2.20
CA LEU A 68 -3.68 -7.20 2.60
C LEU A 68 -2.99 -6.58 3.84
N LEU A 69 -3.36 -5.34 4.21
CA LEU A 69 -2.90 -4.72 5.47
C LEU A 69 -3.40 -5.46 6.72
N GLN A 70 -4.46 -6.27 6.60
CA GLN A 70 -5.01 -7.06 7.70
C GLN A 70 -4.46 -8.49 7.77
N GLU A 71 -3.46 -8.84 6.95
CA GLU A 71 -2.86 -10.16 7.06
C GLU A 71 -2.06 -10.33 8.36
N ALA A 72 -2.09 -11.54 8.89
CA ALA A 72 -1.27 -11.92 10.05
C ALA A 72 0.25 -11.99 9.71
N ASP A 73 0.60 -12.06 8.43
CA ASP A 73 2.00 -12.17 7.99
C ASP A 73 2.62 -10.77 7.89
N GLY A 74 3.45 -10.41 8.87
CA GLY A 74 4.10 -9.09 8.93
C GLY A 74 4.98 -8.75 7.73
N GLU A 75 5.57 -9.74 7.05
CA GLU A 75 6.32 -9.51 5.81
C GLU A 75 5.37 -9.08 4.68
N VAL A 76 4.20 -9.73 4.57
CA VAL A 76 3.14 -9.36 3.61
C VAL A 76 2.64 -7.94 3.90
N VAL A 77 2.38 -7.60 5.17
CA VAL A 77 1.95 -6.25 5.56
C VAL A 77 3.00 -5.20 5.20
N GLY A 78 4.27 -5.42 5.55
CA GLY A 78 5.36 -4.49 5.24
C GLY A 78 5.57 -4.29 3.73
N MET A 79 5.49 -5.35 2.94
CA MET A 79 5.54 -5.25 1.48
C MET A 79 4.34 -4.52 0.90
N THR A 80 3.15 -4.76 1.46
CA THR A 80 1.91 -4.09 1.06
C THR A 80 1.98 -2.59 1.31
N LEU A 81 2.44 -2.16 2.49
CA LEU A 81 2.70 -0.75 2.81
C LEU A 81 3.67 -0.11 1.80
N SER A 82 4.72 -0.83 1.43
CA SER A 82 5.72 -0.35 0.46
C SER A 82 5.11 -0.14 -0.94
N VAL A 83 4.26 -1.07 -1.40
CA VAL A 83 3.55 -0.93 -2.68
C VAL A 83 2.54 0.21 -2.61
N LEU A 84 1.71 0.27 -1.56
CA LEU A 84 0.71 1.33 -1.37
C LEU A 84 1.32 2.72 -1.42
N ARG A 85 2.44 2.93 -0.71
CA ARG A 85 3.17 4.20 -0.75
C ARG A 85 3.55 4.59 -2.19
N LYS A 86 4.10 3.67 -2.97
CA LYS A 86 4.49 3.94 -4.36
C LYS A 86 3.30 4.24 -5.26
N VAL A 87 2.21 3.48 -5.10
CA VAL A 87 0.97 3.66 -5.88
C VAL A 87 0.31 4.99 -5.56
N LEU A 88 0.23 5.36 -4.28
CA LEU A 88 -0.39 6.62 -3.85
C LEU A 88 0.43 7.85 -4.25
N LEU A 89 1.77 7.78 -4.18
CA LEU A 89 2.67 8.84 -4.65
C LEU A 89 2.62 9.05 -6.18
N ALA A 90 2.25 8.04 -6.95
CA ALA A 90 2.15 8.12 -8.41
C ALA A 90 0.76 8.58 -8.91
N ARG A 91 -0.14 8.94 -7.99
CA ARG A 91 -1.52 9.35 -8.30
C ARG A 91 -1.55 10.85 -8.61
N ASP A 92 -2.27 11.22 -9.67
CA ASP A 92 -2.40 12.63 -10.10
C ASP A 92 -3.69 13.31 -9.62
N ILE A 93 -4.56 12.58 -8.94
CA ILE A 93 -5.88 13.04 -8.50
C ILE A 93 -5.93 12.92 -6.97
N PRO A 94 -6.62 13.77 -6.21
CA PRO A 94 -6.81 13.57 -4.77
C PRO A 94 -7.48 12.23 -4.42
N LEU A 95 -7.27 11.76 -3.20
CA LEU A 95 -8.03 10.62 -2.66
C LEU A 95 -9.46 11.08 -2.37
N THR A 96 -10.43 10.21 -2.68
CA THR A 96 -11.78 10.40 -2.17
C THR A 96 -11.81 10.17 -0.66
N SER A 97 -12.67 10.90 0.05
CA SER A 97 -12.83 10.75 1.50
C SER A 97 -13.09 9.31 1.92
N ARG A 98 -13.88 8.56 1.14
CA ARG A 98 -14.17 7.14 1.37
C ARG A 98 -12.92 6.26 1.34
N ILE A 99 -12.07 6.41 0.33
CA ILE A 99 -10.84 5.59 0.20
C ILE A 99 -9.84 5.97 1.29
N ALA A 100 -9.70 7.28 1.56
CA ALA A 100 -8.82 7.76 2.62
C ALA A 100 -9.26 7.26 4.00
N LEU A 101 -10.56 7.25 4.28
CA LEU A 101 -11.11 6.69 5.51
C LEU A 101 -10.80 5.20 5.64
N GLN A 102 -11.03 4.41 4.59
CA GLN A 102 -10.68 2.99 4.58
C GLN A 102 -9.19 2.77 4.86
N LEU A 103 -8.31 3.53 4.21
CA LEU A 103 -6.87 3.47 4.48
C LEU A 103 -6.55 3.83 5.93
N ALA A 104 -7.14 4.92 6.45
CA ALA A 104 -6.94 5.35 7.84
C ALA A 104 -7.32 4.26 8.84
N GLU A 105 -8.49 3.64 8.66
CA GLU A 105 -8.99 2.54 9.50
C GLU A 105 -8.07 1.32 9.47
N ARG A 106 -7.51 0.97 8.30
CA ARG A 106 -6.60 -0.19 8.16
C ARG A 106 -5.19 0.08 8.64
N LEU A 107 -4.74 1.34 8.59
CA LEU A 107 -3.40 1.72 9.01
C LEU A 107 -3.30 1.89 10.53
N ARG A 108 -4.37 2.37 11.18
CA ARG A 108 -4.37 2.65 12.63
C ARG A 108 -3.86 1.48 13.48
N PRO A 109 -4.30 0.22 13.30
CA PRO A 109 -3.80 -0.90 14.12
C PRO A 109 -2.32 -1.21 13.91
N LEU A 110 -1.71 -0.74 12.82
CA LEU A 110 -0.30 -0.97 12.52
C LEU A 110 0.62 0.01 13.25
N PHE A 111 0.06 1.02 13.92
CA PHE A 111 0.82 2.01 14.68
C PHE A 111 1.42 1.44 15.96
N ASP A 112 0.87 0.35 16.47
CA ASP A 112 1.37 -0.36 17.65
C ASP A 112 2.07 -1.68 17.25
N ASN A 113 2.51 -1.81 15.99
CA ASN A 113 3.17 -3.03 15.51
C ASN A 113 4.60 -3.14 16.04
N ASP A 114 4.95 -4.30 16.61
CA ASP A 114 6.28 -4.58 17.18
C ASP A 114 7.44 -4.40 16.17
N ALA A 115 7.16 -4.55 14.86
CA ALA A 115 8.15 -4.30 13.84
C ALA A 115 8.23 -2.80 13.52
N ASN A 116 9.28 -2.13 14.01
CA ASN A 116 9.56 -0.70 13.80
C ASN A 116 9.40 -0.25 12.33
N CYS A 117 9.77 -1.09 11.36
CA CYS A 117 9.63 -0.76 9.95
C CYS A 117 8.16 -0.70 9.48
N VAL A 118 7.31 -1.59 9.97
CA VAL A 118 5.86 -1.62 9.66
C VAL A 118 5.18 -0.44 10.33
N GLN A 119 5.47 -0.21 11.61
CA GLN A 119 4.97 0.93 12.36
C GLN A 119 5.29 2.24 11.65
N LEU A 120 6.57 2.52 11.40
CA LEU A 120 7.00 3.77 10.77
C LEU A 120 6.37 3.94 9.38
N LEU A 121 6.40 2.90 8.54
CA LEU A 121 5.81 2.98 7.20
C LEU A 121 4.30 3.26 7.25
N SER A 122 3.58 2.69 8.21
CA SER A 122 2.14 2.89 8.36
C SER A 122 1.79 4.31 8.82
N ILE A 123 2.53 4.88 9.77
CA ILE A 123 2.35 6.26 10.24
C ILE A 123 2.62 7.26 9.10
N HIS A 124 3.74 7.11 8.40
CA HIS A 124 4.08 7.97 7.26
C HIS A 124 3.04 7.87 6.14
N LEU A 125 2.54 6.65 5.87
CA LEU A 125 1.50 6.45 4.87
C LEU A 125 0.18 7.11 5.30
N PHE A 126 -0.18 7.02 6.58
CA PHE A 126 -1.38 7.66 7.12
C PHE A 126 -1.31 9.18 6.97
N GLN A 127 -0.18 9.80 7.33
CA GLN A 127 0.04 11.24 7.12
C GLN A 127 -0.15 11.63 5.65
N HIS A 128 0.49 10.89 4.74
CA HIS A 128 0.34 11.11 3.30
C HIS A 128 -1.11 10.97 2.81
N VAL A 129 -1.87 10.02 3.37
CA VAL A 129 -3.29 9.84 3.06
C VAL A 129 -4.11 11.05 3.52
N MET A 130 -3.86 11.59 4.71
CA MET A 130 -4.57 12.77 5.22
C MET A 130 -4.26 14.04 4.40
N GLU A 131 -3.02 14.19 3.95
CA GLU A 131 -2.59 15.29 3.08
C GLU A 131 -3.16 15.17 1.64
N SER A 132 -3.45 13.95 1.20
CA SER A 132 -3.89 13.63 -0.16
C SER A 132 -5.38 13.85 -0.43
N VAL A 133 -6.16 14.24 0.58
CA VAL A 133 -7.62 14.41 0.48
C VAL A 133 -7.97 15.89 0.31
N GLU A 134 -8.96 16.19 -0.53
CA GLU A 134 -9.47 17.56 -0.70
C GLU A 134 -10.02 18.11 0.62
N GLU A 135 -9.94 19.43 0.83
CA GLU A 135 -10.37 20.09 2.09
C GLU A 135 -11.79 19.69 2.53
N VAL A 136 -12.73 19.58 1.60
CA VAL A 136 -14.12 19.16 1.87
C VAL A 136 -14.18 17.72 2.43
N GLY A 137 -13.23 16.88 2.05
CA GLY A 137 -13.09 15.50 2.51
C GLY A 137 -12.30 15.33 3.81
N LYS A 138 -11.67 16.38 4.35
CA LYS A 138 -10.85 16.30 5.58
C LYS A 138 -11.67 16.25 6.87
N LYS A 139 -12.80 16.97 6.93
CA LYS A 139 -13.68 17.01 8.11
C LYS A 139 -14.06 15.63 8.68
N PRO A 140 -14.48 14.61 7.89
CA PRO A 140 -14.76 13.28 8.42
C PRO A 140 -13.51 12.52 8.91
N LEU A 141 -12.32 12.95 8.52
CA LEU A 141 -11.04 12.31 8.88
C LEU A 141 -10.41 12.90 10.14
N GLU A 142 -10.77 14.14 10.54
CA GLU A 142 -10.24 14.80 11.74
C GLU A 142 -10.39 13.92 13.00
N ALA A 143 -11.57 13.33 13.21
CA ALA A 143 -11.82 12.43 14.33
C ALA A 143 -10.88 11.20 14.31
N HIS A 144 -10.55 10.68 13.13
CA HIS A 144 -9.64 9.55 12.98
C HIS A 144 -8.19 9.95 13.26
N VAL A 145 -7.77 11.14 12.84
CA VAL A 145 -6.45 11.69 13.17
C VAL A 145 -6.29 11.83 14.68
N HIS A 146 -7.27 12.44 15.35
CA HIS A 146 -7.26 12.59 16.81
C HIS A 146 -7.20 11.25 17.55
N GLN A 147 -7.95 10.25 17.09
CA GLN A 147 -7.97 8.93 17.75
C GLN A 147 -6.73 8.07 17.47
N SER A 148 -5.99 8.35 16.40
CA SER A 148 -4.91 7.46 15.94
C SER A 148 -3.53 8.06 16.19
N LEU A 149 -3.28 9.33 15.86
CA LEU A 149 -1.95 9.94 15.97
C LEU A 149 -1.73 10.72 17.26
N LEU A 150 -2.78 11.31 17.85
CA LEU A 150 -2.64 12.09 19.10
C LEU A 150 -2.05 11.24 20.24
N PRO A 151 -2.52 9.99 20.49
CA PRO A 151 -1.96 9.17 21.56
C PRO A 151 -0.48 8.86 21.34
N LEU A 152 -0.05 8.58 20.10
CA LEU A 152 1.35 8.31 19.78
C LEU A 152 2.25 9.53 20.07
N LEU A 153 1.78 10.74 19.73
CA LEU A 153 2.52 11.97 19.99
C LEU A 153 2.64 12.27 21.49
N CYS A 154 1.60 11.97 22.28
CA CYS A 154 1.66 12.11 23.73
C CYS A 154 2.66 11.11 24.36
N HIS A 155 2.66 9.84 23.92
CA HIS A 155 3.62 8.85 24.42
C HIS A 155 5.07 9.23 24.12
N LEU A 156 5.34 9.91 23.00
CA LEU A 156 6.68 10.41 22.65
C LEU A 156 7.15 11.60 23.51
N HIS A 157 6.26 12.26 24.25
CA HIS A 157 6.58 13.39 25.13
C HIS A 157 6.64 13.01 26.61
N ASP A 158 6.19 11.81 26.96
CA ASP A 158 6.20 11.28 28.33
C ASP A 158 7.43 10.39 28.62
N GLU A 159 8.36 10.23 27.66
CA GLU A 159 9.72 9.66 27.82
C GLU A 159 10.79 10.76 27.95
#